data_AF-V9XQI5-F1
#
_entry.id   AF-V9XQI5-F1
#
_cell.length_a   1.000
_cell.length_b   1.000
_cell.length_c   1.000
_cell.angle_alpha   90.00
_cell.angle_beta   90.00
_cell.angle_gamma   90.00
#
_symmetry.space_group_name_H-M   'P 1'
#
loop_
_entity.id
_entity.type
_entity.pdbx_description
1 polymer ?
#
loop_
_entity_poly.entity_id
_entity_poly.type
_entity_poly.pdbx_seq_one_letter_code
_entity_poly.pdbx_strand_id
1 'polypeptide(L)'
;MGGDEAIATTRVRQGVPVAYRGPDTDRDILNPQTQPPMLFHGHPGRITSPAIQHILVDWVGLENEPASFAVGYCPHTIDGGWAGPVVPALAEISEDEYLLRKQRIDKGERPIP
;
A
#
# COMPACT_ATOMS: atom_id res chain seq x y z
N MET A 1 -16.26 9.85 -5.37
CA MET A 1 -16.52 9.10 -4.11
C MET A 1 -16.54 7.62 -4.44
N GLY A 2 -15.41 7.04 -4.83
CA GLY A 2 -15.17 5.61 -4.68
C GLY A 2 -14.19 5.53 -3.54
N GLY A 3 -14.61 5.00 -2.39
CA GLY A 3 -13.69 4.89 -1.25
C GLY A 3 -12.63 3.84 -1.56
N ASP A 4 -11.45 3.97 -0.95
CA ASP A 4 -10.41 2.94 -0.92
C ASP A 4 -10.99 1.63 -0.33
N GLU A 5 -11.64 0.81 -1.17
CA GLU A 5 -12.18 -0.50 -0.83
C GLU A 5 -11.09 -1.57 -0.87
N ALA A 6 -11.15 -2.55 0.03
CA ALA A 6 -10.14 -3.59 0.10
C ALA A 6 -10.01 -4.38 -1.21
N ILE A 7 -8.79 -4.56 -1.72
CA ILE A 7 -8.54 -5.39 -2.89
C ILE A 7 -8.92 -6.84 -2.59
N ALA A 8 -9.60 -7.49 -3.53
CA ALA A 8 -9.87 -8.92 -3.47
C ALA A 8 -8.57 -9.72 -3.60
N THR A 9 -8.39 -10.77 -2.80
CA THR A 9 -7.19 -11.63 -2.84
C THR A 9 -6.95 -12.22 -4.23
N THR A 10 -8.01 -12.50 -4.98
CA THR A 10 -7.95 -12.98 -6.37
C THR A 10 -7.44 -11.95 -7.38
N ARG A 11 -7.38 -10.67 -7.00
CA ARG A 11 -6.91 -9.56 -7.85
C ARG A 11 -5.48 -9.13 -7.52
N VAL A 12 -4.90 -9.62 -6.43
CA VAL A 12 -3.50 -9.40 -6.05
C VAL A 12 -2.58 -10.01 -7.10
N ARG A 13 -1.88 -9.15 -7.85
CA ARG A 13 -0.90 -9.55 -8.86
C ARG A 13 0.16 -8.46 -8.96
N GLN A 14 1.36 -8.85 -9.39
CA GLN A 14 2.45 -7.91 -9.61
C GLN A 14 2.00 -6.81 -10.60
N GLY A 15 2.38 -5.58 -10.30
CA GLY A 15 2.06 -4.42 -11.11
C GLY A 15 0.70 -3.80 -10.81
N VAL A 16 -0.15 -4.34 -9.94
CA VAL A 16 -1.42 -3.66 -9.61
C VAL A 16 -1.15 -2.38 -8.80
N PRO A 17 -1.71 -1.23 -9.21
CA PRO A 17 -1.72 -0.04 -8.40
C PRO A 17 -2.62 -0.23 -7.19
N VAL A 18 -2.11 0.16 -6.02
CA VAL A 18 -2.85 0.07 -4.76
C VAL A 18 -2.71 1.35 -3.94
N ALA A 19 -3.65 1.54 -3.03
CA ALA A 19 -3.57 2.51 -1.96
C ALA A 19 -3.46 1.83 -0.59
N TYR A 20 -2.63 2.39 0.30
CA TYR A 20 -2.52 1.93 1.68
C TYR A 20 -3.77 2.32 2.49
N ARG A 21 -4.41 1.36 3.17
CA ARG A 21 -5.65 1.60 3.94
C ARG A 21 -5.46 1.64 5.45
N GLY A 22 -4.24 1.40 5.93
CA GLY A 22 -3.95 1.44 7.35
C GLY A 22 -3.91 2.87 7.91
N PRO A 23 -3.68 3.03 9.22
CA PRO A 23 -3.42 4.33 9.81
C PRO A 23 -2.06 4.86 9.34
N ASP A 24 -1.95 6.18 9.27
CA ASP A 24 -0.70 6.90 9.04
C ASP A 24 0.40 6.38 9.98
N THR A 25 1.55 6.02 9.42
CA THR A 25 2.65 5.44 10.21
C THR A 25 4.01 5.76 9.60
N ASP A 26 4.99 6.02 10.45
CA ASP A 26 6.41 6.13 10.13
C ASP A 26 7.18 4.83 10.45
N ARG A 27 6.46 3.80 10.87
CA ARG A 27 7.04 2.50 11.19
C ARG A 27 7.78 1.98 9.95
N ASP A 28 9.00 1.50 10.16
CA ASP A 28 9.83 0.91 9.12
C ASP A 28 10.26 1.94 8.03
N ILE A 29 10.17 3.24 8.31
CA ILE A 29 10.81 4.34 7.57
C ILE A 29 12.01 4.81 8.40
N LEU A 30 13.20 4.40 8.00
CA LEU A 30 14.42 4.51 8.80
C LEU A 30 15.35 5.63 8.35
N ASN A 31 15.33 6.03 7.07
CA ASN A 31 16.20 7.10 6.58
C ASN A 31 15.56 8.47 6.89
N PRO A 32 16.19 9.32 7.72
CA PRO A 32 15.66 10.64 8.08
C PRO A 32 15.53 11.62 6.90
N GLN A 33 16.19 11.33 5.78
CA GLN A 33 16.13 12.14 4.56
C GLN A 33 14.99 11.74 3.63
N THR A 34 14.27 10.65 3.93
CA THR A 34 13.18 10.15 3.11
C THR A 34 12.02 11.14 3.04
N GLN A 35 11.48 11.31 1.84
CA GLN A 35 10.35 12.20 1.56
C GLN A 35 9.35 11.42 0.72
N PRO A 36 8.15 11.12 1.27
CA PRO A 36 7.61 11.60 2.54
C PRO A 36 8.19 10.86 3.76
N PRO A 37 8.20 11.43 4.97
CA PRO A 37 8.70 10.76 6.17
C PRO A 37 7.67 9.77 6.78
N MET A 38 6.59 9.45 6.06
CA MET A 38 5.45 8.71 6.60
C MET A 38 4.66 8.00 5.48
N LEU A 39 4.18 6.80 5.79
CA LEU A 39 3.20 6.06 5.00
C LEU A 39 1.78 6.50 5.41
N PHE A 40 1.21 7.42 4.65
CA PHE A 40 -0.16 7.92 4.84
C PHE A 40 -1.26 6.95 4.40
N HIS A 41 -2.42 6.97 5.05
CA HIS A 41 -3.65 6.43 4.48
C HIS A 41 -3.88 7.03 3.08
N GLY A 42 -4.20 6.18 2.12
CA GLY A 42 -4.33 6.52 0.71
C GLY A 42 -3.00 6.56 -0.05
N HIS A 43 -1.85 6.23 0.58
CA HIS A 43 -0.55 6.26 -0.10
C HIS A 43 -0.58 5.41 -1.36
N PRO A 44 -0.21 5.95 -2.52
CA PRO A 44 -0.13 5.17 -3.73
C PRO A 44 1.11 4.27 -3.70
N GLY A 45 0.93 3.03 -4.14
CA GLY A 45 2.02 2.09 -4.33
C GLY A 45 1.71 1.10 -5.45
N ARG A 46 2.68 0.27 -5.81
CA ARG A 46 2.51 -0.78 -6.80
C ARG A 46 2.99 -2.11 -6.26
N ILE A 47 2.17 -3.15 -6.41
CA ILE A 47 2.53 -4.50 -5.93
C ILE A 47 3.75 -5.02 -6.69
N THR A 48 4.81 -5.36 -5.98
CA THR A 48 6.03 -5.97 -6.54
C THR A 48 6.10 -7.47 -6.32
N SER A 49 5.51 -7.96 -5.22
CA SER A 49 5.34 -9.39 -4.96
C SER A 49 3.89 -9.68 -4.57
N PRO A 50 3.17 -10.55 -5.30
CA PRO A 50 1.79 -10.91 -4.98
C PRO A 50 1.69 -12.12 -4.04
N ALA A 51 2.79 -12.57 -3.43
CA ALA A 51 2.77 -13.70 -2.51
C ALA A 51 1.85 -13.38 -1.33
N ILE A 52 0.69 -14.05 -1.22
CA ILE A 52 -0.37 -13.64 -0.28
C ILE A 52 0.09 -13.65 1.19
N GLN A 53 1.05 -14.50 1.54
CA GLN A 53 1.68 -14.52 2.86
C GLN A 53 2.56 -13.28 3.15
N HIS A 54 3.10 -12.64 2.10
CA HIS A 54 4.06 -11.54 2.14
C HIS A 54 3.92 -10.68 0.88
N ILE A 55 2.81 -9.93 0.78
CA ILE A 55 2.60 -9.00 -0.33
C ILE A 55 3.60 -7.85 -0.16
N LEU A 56 4.36 -7.56 -1.22
CA LEU A 56 5.29 -6.43 -1.25
C LEU A 56 4.75 -5.34 -2.16
N VAL A 57 4.93 -4.10 -1.73
CA VAL A 57 4.43 -2.91 -2.43
C VAL A 57 5.51 -1.86 -2.41
N ASP A 58 5.89 -1.37 -3.59
CA ASP A 58 6.73 -0.18 -3.70
C ASP A 58 5.84 1.04 -3.49
N TRP A 59 5.93 1.63 -2.31
CA TRP A 59 5.21 2.86 -1.97
C TRP A 59 5.96 4.07 -2.53
N VAL A 60 5.24 4.98 -3.17
CA VAL A 60 5.83 6.15 -3.82
C VAL A 60 6.65 6.98 -2.81
N GLY A 61 7.92 7.24 -3.12
CA GLY A 61 8.83 8.01 -2.26
C GLY A 61 9.38 7.24 -1.05
N LEU A 62 8.98 5.99 -0.86
CA LEU A 62 9.41 5.09 0.20
C LEU A 62 10.00 3.79 -0.36
N GLU A 63 10.36 3.73 -1.64
CA GLU A 63 10.78 2.51 -2.35
C GLU A 63 12.06 1.89 -1.75
N ASN A 64 12.88 2.70 -1.10
CA ASN A 64 14.11 2.26 -0.44
C ASN A 64 13.94 2.00 1.06
N GLU A 65 12.73 2.20 1.61
CA GLU A 65 12.45 2.00 3.03
C GLU A 65 11.93 0.59 3.33
N PRO A 66 12.28 0.00 4.49
CA PRO A 66 11.72 -1.26 4.98
C PRO A 66 10.18 -1.33 4.91
N ALA A 67 9.47 -0.21 5.03
CA ALA A 67 8.03 -0.12 4.80
C ALA A 67 7.57 -0.71 3.44
N SER A 68 8.33 -0.52 2.35
CA SER A 68 8.00 -1.13 1.04
C SER A 68 8.22 -2.65 1.00
N PHE A 69 9.00 -3.17 1.94
CA PHE A 69 9.34 -4.59 2.05
C PHE A 69 8.54 -5.34 3.13
N ALA A 70 7.75 -4.63 3.95
CA ALA A 70 7.12 -5.19 5.15
C ALA A 70 5.59 -5.03 5.20
N VAL A 71 4.96 -4.28 4.28
CA VAL A 71 3.50 -4.00 4.33
C VAL A 71 2.71 -5.11 3.64
N GLY A 72 2.96 -6.35 4.05
CA GLY A 72 2.11 -7.50 3.81
C GLY A 72 1.36 -7.82 5.10
N TYR A 73 0.42 -6.95 5.50
CA TYR A 73 -0.48 -7.21 6.62
C TYR A 73 -1.29 -8.48 6.31
N CYS A 74 -0.85 -9.64 6.81
CA CYS A 74 -1.72 -10.79 6.93
C CYS A 74 -2.91 -10.37 7.81
N PRO A 75 -4.17 -10.55 7.37
CA PRO A 75 -5.30 -10.32 8.26
C PRO A 75 -5.06 -11.14 9.53
N HIS A 76 -5.20 -10.51 10.70
CA HIS A 76 -5.40 -11.26 11.91
C HIS A 76 -6.62 -12.14 11.69
N THR A 77 -6.44 -13.44 11.91
CA THR A 77 -7.47 -14.50 11.97
C THR A 77 -8.17 -14.83 10.66
N ILE A 78 -7.71 -15.92 10.03
CA ILE A 78 -8.63 -16.92 9.49
C ILE A 78 -8.49 -18.14 10.38
N ASP A 79 -9.59 -18.58 10.97
CA ASP A 79 -9.69 -19.94 11.49
C ASP A 79 -9.30 -20.91 10.38
N GLY A 80 -8.15 -21.57 10.53
CA GLY A 80 -7.63 -22.54 9.55
C GLY A 80 -6.49 -22.07 8.66
N GLY A 81 -5.91 -20.87 8.86
CA GLY A 81 -4.60 -20.50 8.28
C GLY A 81 -4.58 -20.12 6.80
N TRP A 82 -5.75 -19.87 6.19
CA TRP A 82 -5.86 -19.42 4.81
C TRP A 82 -5.96 -17.90 4.70
N ALA A 83 -5.79 -17.36 3.49
CA ALA A 83 -5.99 -15.95 3.21
C ALA A 83 -7.47 -15.63 2.99
N GLY A 84 -7.88 -14.43 3.39
CA GLY A 84 -9.28 -13.99 3.30
C GLY A 84 -9.70 -13.71 1.88
N PRO A 85 -11.00 -13.43 1.64
CA PRO A 85 -11.45 -13.00 0.33
C PRO A 85 -10.84 -11.66 -0.11
N VAL A 86 -10.32 -10.86 0.85
CA VAL A 86 -9.74 -9.54 0.62
C VAL A 86 -8.43 -9.35 1.41
N VAL A 87 -7.65 -8.36 1.01
CA VAL A 87 -6.48 -7.85 1.74
C VAL A 87 -6.85 -6.52 2.39
N PRO A 88 -7.16 -6.48 3.71
CA PRO A 88 -7.75 -5.29 4.33
C PRO A 88 -6.88 -4.04 4.29
N ALA A 89 -5.56 -4.19 4.24
CA ALA A 89 -4.61 -3.07 4.28
C ALA A 89 -4.36 -2.41 2.91
N LEU A 90 -4.88 -2.98 1.81
CA LEU A 90 -4.66 -2.49 0.45
C LEU A 90 -5.99 -2.22 -0.24
N ALA A 91 -6.11 -1.10 -0.94
CA ALA A 91 -7.18 -0.84 -1.88
C ALA A 91 -6.66 -0.95 -3.30
N GLU A 92 -7.39 -1.58 -4.21
CA GLU A 92 -7.06 -1.49 -5.63
C GLU A 92 -7.52 -0.14 -6.16
N ILE A 93 -6.60 0.59 -6.80
CA ILE A 93 -6.89 1.88 -7.40
C ILE A 93 -6.64 1.84 -8.90
N SER A 94 -7.26 2.75 -9.63
CA SER A 94 -6.99 2.91 -11.07
C SER A 94 -5.58 3.46 -11.31
N GLU A 95 -5.07 3.28 -12.53
CA GLU A 95 -3.80 3.89 -12.96
C GLU A 95 -3.85 5.42 -12.88
N ASP A 96 -4.97 6.04 -13.28
CA ASP A 96 -5.15 7.50 -13.22
C ASP A 96 -5.09 8.03 -11.79
N GLU A 97 -5.70 7.29 -10.86
CA GLU A 97 -5.69 7.62 -9.44
C GLU A 97 -4.32 7.43 -8.80
N TYR A 98 -3.61 6.35 -9.16
CA TYR A 98 -2.22 6.15 -8.77
C TYR A 98 -1.35 7.33 -9.22
N LEU A 99 -1.46 7.76 -10.48
CA LEU A 99 -0.70 8.89 -11.03
C LEU A 99 -1.04 10.20 -10.33
N LEU A 100 -2.32 10.46 -10.05
CA LEU A 100 -2.76 11.64 -9.32
C LEU A 100 -2.17 11.68 -7.91
N ARG A 101 -2.30 10.60 -7.15
CA ARG A 101 -1.78 10.52 -5.78
C ARG A 101 -0.25 10.56 -5.77
N LYS A 102 0.42 9.92 -6.74
CA LYS A 102 1.88 9.98 -6.92
C LYS A 102 2.34 11.43 -7.09
N GLN A 103 1.67 12.19 -7.96
CA GLN A 103 2.01 13.60 -8.20
C GLN A 103 1.90 14.45 -6.92
N ARG A 104 0.98 14.10 -6.01
CA ARG A 104 0.85 14.79 -4.71
C ARG A 104 2.02 14.47 -3.80
N ILE A 105 2.40 13.19 -3.69
CA ILE A 105 3.58 12.78 -2.92
C ILE A 105 4.84 13.46 -3.46
N ASP A 106 5.03 13.49 -4.78
CA ASP A 106 6.16 14.15 -5.44
C ASP A 106 6.23 15.67 -5.11
N LYS A 107 5.08 16.30 -4.78
CA LYS A 107 4.98 17.71 -4.35
C LYS A 107 5.13 17.90 -2.84
N GLY A 108 5.31 16.83 -2.06
CA GLY A 108 5.31 16.84 -0.61
C GLY A 108 3.91 16.99 0.01
N GLU A 109 2.86 16.75 -0.76
CA GLU A 109 1.47 16.81 -0.31
C GLU A 109 0.98 15.43 0.15
N ARG A 110 0.05 15.40 1.10
CA ARG A 110 -0.65 14.17 1.47
C ARG A 110 -1.50 13.63 0.30
N PRO A 111 -1.59 12.30 0.13
CA PRO A 111 -2.46 11.68 -0.87
C PRO A 111 -3.93 11.91 -0.49
N ILE A 112 -4.83 11.68 -1.46
CA ILE A 112 -6.28 11.81 -1.26
C ILE A 112 -6.86 10.38 -1.31
N PRO A 113 -7.56 9.91 -0.27
CA PRO A 113 -8.27 8.62 -0.28
C PRO A 113 -9.55 8.61 -1.14
#